data_AF-Q4CSU0-F1
#
_entry.id   AF-Q4CSU0-F1
#
_cell.length_a   1.000
_cell.length_b   1.000
_cell.length_c   1.000
_cell.angle_alpha   90.00
_cell.angle_beta   90.00
_cell.angle_gamma   90.00
#
_symmetry.space_group_name_H-M   'P 1'
#
loop_
_entity.id
_entity.type
_entity.pdbx_description
1 polymer ?
#
loop_
_entity_poly.entity_id
_entity_poly.type
_entity_poly.pdbx_seq_one_letter_code
_entity_poly.pdbx_strand_id
1 'polypeptide(L)'
;MRLMSLILADGLEKEARRIIASENAFDALALNPVDAKGDVVLKRYEEKVAPLRRLVRNRLAMEAKARLDHAKVLLLDDALRAKELIRFNEQKRSAMKEREELQTLEARTKLLELRAAALLQ
;
A
#
# COMPACT_ATOMS: atom_id res chain seq x y z
N MET A 1 -22.86 -19.55 -13.65
CA MET A 1 -21.84 -19.51 -12.56
C MET A 1 -20.42 -19.10 -12.99
N ARG A 2 -20.06 -19.00 -14.29
CA ARG A 2 -18.69 -18.63 -14.71
C ARG A 2 -18.29 -17.16 -14.47
N LEU A 3 -19.23 -16.21 -14.53
CA LEU A 3 -18.92 -14.78 -14.36
C LEU A 3 -18.45 -14.45 -12.93
N MET A 4 -19.15 -14.97 -11.91
CA MET A 4 -18.75 -14.79 -10.51
C MET A 4 -17.38 -15.40 -10.21
N SER A 5 -17.05 -16.57 -10.77
CA SER A 5 -15.72 -17.17 -10.56
C SER A 5 -14.60 -16.35 -11.18
N LEU A 6 -14.83 -15.69 -12.32
CA LEU A 6 -13.84 -14.81 -12.96
C LEU A 6 -13.64 -13.51 -12.15
N ILE A 7 -14.73 -12.87 -11.70
CA ILE A 7 -14.64 -11.64 -10.88
C ILE A 7 -13.94 -11.90 -9.55
N LEU A 8 -14.22 -13.05 -8.91
CA LEU A 8 -13.53 -13.44 -7.67
C LEU A 8 -12.04 -13.71 -7.90
N ALA A 9 -11.67 -14.31 -9.04
CA ALA A 9 -10.27 -14.51 -9.40
C ALA A 9 -9.54 -13.18 -9.63
N ASP A 10 -10.16 -12.24 -10.34
CA ASP A 10 -9.60 -10.91 -10.60
C ASP A 10 -9.41 -10.09 -9.32
N GLY A 11 -10.41 -10.15 -8.41
CA GLY A 11 -10.31 -9.51 -7.10
C GLY A 11 -9.14 -10.05 -6.26
N LEU A 12 -8.94 -11.38 -6.26
CA LEU A 12 -7.82 -12.00 -5.55
C LEU A 12 -6.47 -11.69 -6.18
N GLU A 13 -6.40 -11.66 -7.51
CA GLU A 13 -5.18 -11.31 -8.23
C GLU A 13 -4.78 -9.85 -8.00
N LYS A 14 -5.75 -8.93 -8.08
CA LYS A 14 -5.55 -7.51 -7.78
C LYS A 14 -5.05 -7.30 -6.36
N GLU A 15 -5.64 -8.02 -5.40
CA GLU A 15 -5.23 -7.95 -4.00
C GLU A 15 -3.84 -8.55 -3.79
N ALA A 16 -3.51 -9.69 -4.42
CA ALA A 16 -2.17 -10.28 -4.36
C ALA A 16 -1.11 -9.30 -4.91
N ARG A 17 -1.39 -8.66 -6.05
CA ARG A 17 -0.51 -7.62 -6.63
C ARG A 17 -0.36 -6.41 -5.71
N ARG A 18 -1.44 -5.93 -5.09
CA ARG A 18 -1.38 -4.84 -4.08
C ARG A 18 -0.48 -5.22 -2.91
N ILE A 19 -0.64 -6.43 -2.38
CA ILE A 19 0.17 -6.93 -1.27
C ILE A 19 1.64 -7.00 -1.67
N ILE A 20 1.96 -7.54 -2.85
CA ILE A 20 3.35 -7.64 -3.33
C ILE A 20 3.97 -6.25 -3.53
N ALA A 21 3.22 -5.30 -4.10
CA ALA A 21 3.67 -3.93 -4.33
C ALA A 21 3.70 -3.05 -3.07
N SER A 22 3.28 -3.57 -1.91
CA SER A 22 3.30 -2.79 -0.67
C SER A 22 4.71 -2.43 -0.23
N GLU A 23 4.94 -1.16 0.06
CA GLU A 23 6.27 -0.66 0.46
C GLU A 23 6.62 -0.98 1.91
N ASN A 24 5.60 -1.12 2.76
CA ASN A 24 5.74 -1.37 4.20
C ASN A 24 4.72 -2.41 4.69
N ALA A 25 4.94 -2.91 5.91
CA ALA A 25 4.12 -3.97 6.52
C ALA A 25 2.68 -3.51 6.82
N PHE A 26 2.48 -2.22 7.12
CA PHE A 26 1.15 -1.66 7.37
C PHE A 26 0.30 -1.71 6.10
N ASP A 27 0.86 -1.27 4.97
CA ASP A 27 0.19 -1.32 3.67
C ASP A 27 -0.07 -2.77 3.24
N ALA A 28 0.88 -3.70 3.46
CA ALA A 28 0.69 -5.12 3.16
C ALA A 28 -0.57 -5.67 3.85
N LEU A 29 -0.72 -5.39 5.15
CA LEU A 29 -1.86 -5.83 5.96
C LEU A 29 -3.09 -4.92 5.86
N ALA A 30 -3.02 -3.83 5.09
CA ALA A 30 -4.05 -2.79 5.02
C ALA A 30 -4.46 -2.29 6.40
N LEU A 31 -3.46 -1.98 7.23
CA LEU A 31 -3.61 -1.59 8.63
C LEU A 31 -3.12 -0.17 8.84
N ASN A 32 -3.83 0.62 9.64
CA ASN A 32 -3.33 1.91 10.10
C ASN A 32 -2.32 1.67 11.25
N PRO A 33 -1.15 2.32 11.26
CA PRO A 33 -0.21 2.20 12.38
C PRO A 33 -0.81 2.48 13.76
N VAL A 34 -1.83 3.35 13.85
CA VAL A 34 -2.53 3.64 15.11
C VAL A 34 -3.31 2.43 15.65
N ASP A 35 -3.77 1.56 14.75
CA ASP A 35 -4.57 0.37 15.07
C ASP A 35 -3.71 -0.90 15.15
N ALA A 36 -2.38 -0.78 15.07
CA ALA A 36 -1.44 -1.91 15.00
C ALA A 36 -1.19 -2.62 16.33
N LYS A 37 -2.26 -2.98 17.02
CA LYS A 37 -2.25 -3.87 18.20
C LYS A 37 -2.11 -5.32 17.76
N GLY A 38 -1.47 -6.16 18.59
CA GLY A 38 -1.18 -7.56 18.26
C GLY A 38 -2.40 -8.35 17.73
N ASP A 39 -3.54 -8.27 18.42
CA ASP A 39 -4.76 -8.98 18.00
C ASP A 39 -5.30 -8.49 16.65
N VAL A 40 -5.20 -7.19 16.37
CA VAL A 40 -5.66 -6.60 15.11
C VAL A 40 -4.74 -7.02 13.96
N VAL A 41 -3.42 -7.06 14.20
CA VAL A 41 -2.43 -7.56 13.24
C VAL A 41 -2.74 -9.01 12.87
N LEU A 42 -2.98 -9.88 13.86
CA LEU A 42 -3.32 -11.28 13.63
C LEU A 42 -4.63 -11.44 12.86
N LYS A 43 -5.66 -10.68 13.24
CA LYS A 43 -6.95 -10.68 12.55
C LYS A 43 -6.81 -10.27 11.07
N ARG A 44 -6.12 -9.16 10.79
CA ARG A 44 -5.89 -8.71 9.41
C ARG A 44 -5.06 -9.68 8.60
N TYR A 45 -4.03 -10.26 9.20
CA TYR A 45 -3.23 -11.29 8.56
C TYR A 45 -4.09 -12.49 8.16
N GLU A 46 -4.96 -12.97 9.06
CA GLU A 46 -5.84 -14.10 8.81
C GLU A 46 -6.84 -13.80 7.68
N GLU A 47 -7.50 -12.64 7.72
CA GLU A 47 -8.44 -12.17 6.69
C GLU A 47 -7.79 -12.14 5.30
N LYS A 48 -6.53 -11.70 5.20
CA LYS A 48 -5.80 -11.57 3.93
C LYS A 48 -5.20 -12.88 3.44
N VAL A 49 -4.75 -13.75 4.34
CA VAL A 49 -4.10 -15.00 3.95
C VAL A 49 -5.11 -16.12 3.64
N ALA A 50 -6.29 -16.11 4.27
CA ALA A 50 -7.28 -17.18 4.13
C ALA A 50 -7.68 -17.44 2.66
N PRO A 51 -7.92 -16.43 1.80
CA PRO A 51 -8.21 -16.66 0.39
C PRO A 51 -7.00 -17.21 -0.39
N LEU A 52 -5.77 -16.87 0.02
CA LEU A 52 -4.53 -17.27 -0.65
C LEU A 52 -4.11 -18.70 -0.31
N ARG A 53 -4.47 -19.22 0.88
CA ARG A 53 -4.09 -20.58 1.33
C ARG A 53 -4.48 -21.68 0.36
N ARG A 54 -5.61 -21.53 -0.34
CA ARG A 54 -6.11 -22.53 -1.28
C ARG A 54 -5.34 -22.53 -2.61
N LEU A 55 -4.56 -21.48 -2.87
CA LEU A 55 -3.89 -21.23 -4.15
C LEU A 55 -2.40 -21.61 -4.09
N VAL A 56 -2.09 -22.79 -3.56
CA VAL A 56 -0.70 -23.25 -3.29
C VAL A 56 0.18 -23.33 -4.55
N ARG A 57 -0.42 -23.49 -5.75
CA ARG A 57 0.32 -23.53 -7.03
C ARG A 57 0.38 -22.19 -7.76
N ASN A 58 -0.29 -21.15 -7.25
CA ASN A 58 -0.30 -19.84 -7.88
C ASN A 58 0.88 -19.02 -7.33
N ARG A 59 1.81 -18.65 -8.22
CA ARG A 59 3.01 -17.87 -7.87
C ARG A 59 2.68 -16.55 -7.18
N LEU A 60 1.70 -15.79 -7.69
CA LEU A 60 1.28 -14.52 -7.08
C LEU A 60 0.73 -14.74 -5.67
N ALA A 61 -0.06 -15.80 -5.46
CA ALA A 61 -0.60 -16.10 -4.14
C ALA A 61 0.50 -16.51 -3.14
N MET A 62 1.52 -17.25 -3.60
CA MET A 62 2.67 -17.61 -2.77
C MET A 62 3.52 -16.40 -2.39
N GLU A 63 3.83 -15.52 -3.36
CA GLU A 63 4.59 -14.29 -3.12
C GLU A 63 3.83 -13.34 -2.19
N ALA A 64 2.53 -13.14 -2.42
CA ALA A 64 1.68 -12.34 -1.54
C ALA A 64 1.61 -12.93 -0.13
N LYS A 65 1.47 -14.26 0.02
CA LYS A 65 1.49 -14.93 1.32
C LYS A 65 2.83 -14.71 2.05
N ALA A 66 3.96 -14.88 1.36
CA ALA A 66 5.28 -14.65 1.95
C ALA A 66 5.43 -13.20 2.43
N ARG A 67 4.92 -12.23 1.66
CA ARG A 67 4.89 -10.82 2.05
C ARG A 67 4.03 -10.57 3.29
N LEU A 68 2.85 -11.20 3.38
CA LEU A 68 1.98 -11.12 4.57
C LEU A 68 2.63 -11.77 5.80
N ASP A 69 3.29 -12.93 5.63
CA ASP A 69 4.01 -13.60 6.71
C ASP A 69 5.13 -12.72 7.27
N HIS A 70 5.90 -12.09 6.39
CA HIS A 70 6.94 -11.15 6.79
C HIS A 70 6.35 -9.91 7.49
N ALA A 71 5.29 -9.31 6.93
CA ALA A 71 4.62 -8.17 7.54
C ALA A 71 4.07 -8.47 8.95
N LYS A 72 3.49 -9.66 9.15
CA LYS A 72 3.04 -10.13 10.46
C LYS A 72 4.19 -10.18 11.47
N VAL A 73 5.33 -10.76 11.10
CA VAL A 73 6.51 -10.84 11.99
C VAL A 73 6.98 -9.45 12.39
N LEU A 74 7.07 -8.53 11.43
CA LEU A 74 7.49 -7.15 11.69
C LEU A 74 6.56 -6.39 12.65
N LEU A 75 5.24 -6.59 12.54
CA LEU A 75 4.28 -5.83 13.35
C LEU A 75 3.99 -6.45 14.73
N LEU A 76 4.27 -7.74 14.91
CA LEU A 76 4.10 -8.42 16.20
C LEU A 76 5.27 -8.20 17.16
N ASP A 77 6.48 -7.98 16.63
CA ASP A 77 7.64 -7.60 17.44
C ASP A 77 7.66 -6.08 17.65
N ASP A 78 7.73 -5.63 18.91
CA ASP A 78 7.65 -4.20 19.24
C ASP A 78 8.82 -3.39 18.68
N ALA A 79 10.02 -3.95 18.66
CA ALA A 79 11.22 -3.27 18.16
C ALA A 79 11.19 -3.16 16.63
N LEU A 80 10.75 -4.23 15.94
CA LEU A 80 10.56 -4.21 14.49
C LEU A 80 9.41 -3.28 14.10
N ARG A 81 8.30 -3.29 14.84
CA ARG A 81 7.17 -2.40 14.61
C ARG A 81 7.56 -0.93 14.74
N ALA A 82 8.37 -0.59 15.74
CA ALA A 82 8.87 0.77 15.92
C ALA A 82 9.74 1.22 14.74
N LYS A 83 10.63 0.36 14.23
CA LYS A 83 11.44 0.65 13.04
C LYS A 83 10.58 0.84 11.79
N GLU A 84 9.58 -0.02 11.62
CA GLU A 84 8.66 0.07 10.49
C GLU A 84 7.81 1.35 10.55
N LEU A 85 7.41 1.77 11.75
CA LEU A 85 6.69 3.03 11.96
C LEU A 85 7.54 4.26 11.58
N ILE A 86 8.83 4.26 11.93
CA ILE A 86 9.76 5.32 11.51
C ILE A 86 9.80 5.40 9.99
N ARG A 87 10.02 4.25 9.32
CA ARG A 87 10.09 4.17 7.86
C ARG A 87 8.79 4.61 7.19
N PHE A 88 7.65 4.19 7.73
CA PHE A 88 6.32 4.61 7.24
C PHE A 88 6.16 6.14 7.34
N ASN A 89 6.55 6.74 8.45
CA ASN A 89 6.45 8.19 8.64
C ASN A 89 7.40 8.96 7.72
N GLU A 90 8.61 8.44 7.47
CA GLU A 90 9.55 9.02 6.50
C GLU A 90 8.98 9.00 5.08
N GLN A 91 8.40 7.88 4.65
CA GLN A 91 7.73 7.75 3.35
C GLN A 91 6.58 8.75 3.21
N LYS A 92 5.70 8.84 4.23
CA LYS A 92 4.60 9.82 4.23
C LYS A 92 5.11 11.25 4.16
N ARG A 93 6.19 11.57 4.87
CA ARG A 93 6.77 12.91 4.87
C ARG A 93 7.39 13.26 3.51
N SER A 94 8.06 12.32 2.85
CA SER A 94 8.57 12.51 1.48
C SER A 94 7.43 12.77 0.50
N ALA A 95 6.41 11.92 0.50
CA ALA A 95 5.26 12.06 -0.39
C ALA A 95 4.50 13.38 -0.19
N MET A 96 4.40 13.88 1.05
CA MET A 96 3.81 15.20 1.32
C MET A 96 4.66 16.32 0.73
N LYS A 97 5.98 16.29 0.91
CA LYS A 97 6.89 17.29 0.33
C LYS A 97 6.84 17.30 -1.19
N GLU A 98 6.91 16.13 -1.82
CA GLU A 98 6.81 16.00 -3.27
C GLU A 98 5.49 16.58 -3.80
N ARG A 99 4.38 16.35 -3.08
CA ARG A 99 3.08 16.93 -3.43
C ARG A 99 3.07 18.45 -3.28
N GLU A 100 3.64 19.00 -2.22
CA GLU A 100 3.75 20.45 -2.00
C GLU A 100 4.63 21.11 -3.07
N GLU A 101 5.72 20.46 -3.46
CA GLU A 101 6.61 20.89 -4.55
C GLU A 101 5.87 20.90 -5.89
N LEU A 102 5.14 19.83 -6.21
CA LEU A 102 4.31 19.75 -7.42
C LEU A 102 3.24 20.86 -7.46
N GLN A 103 2.55 21.11 -6.34
CA GLN A 103 1.56 22.20 -6.26
C GLN A 103 2.19 23.58 -6.49
N THR A 104 3.40 23.80 -5.95
CA THR A 104 4.14 25.05 -6.13
C THR A 104 4.55 25.24 -7.59
N LEU A 105 5.02 24.16 -8.24
CA LEU A 105 5.36 24.15 -9.65
C LEU A 105 4.12 24.41 -10.52
N GLU A 106 3.01 23.74 -10.27
CA GLU A 106 1.74 23.94 -10.99
C GLU A 106 1.24 25.39 -10.88
N ALA A 107 1.30 25.98 -9.69
CA ALA A 107 0.89 27.38 -9.48
C ALA A 107 1.80 28.35 -10.26
N ARG A 108 3.12 28.09 -10.26
CA ARG A 108 4.08 28.89 -11.02
C ARG A 108 3.85 28.77 -12.53
N THR A 109 3.63 27.56 -13.04
CA THR A 109 3.36 27.31 -14.46
C THR A 109 2.09 28.01 -14.90
N LYS A 110 0.99 27.90 -14.15
CA LYS A 110 -0.27 28.61 -14.44
C LYS A 110 -0.07 30.13 -14.53
N LEU A 111 0.73 30.70 -13.62
CA LEU A 111 1.01 32.14 -13.64
C LEU A 111 1.84 32.55 -14.86
N LEU A 112 2.80 31.72 -15.29
CA LEU A 112 3.58 31.95 -16.52
C LEU A 112 2.72 31.82 -17.78
N GLU A 113 1.84 30.84 -17.83
CA GLU A 113 0.88 30.65 -18.93
C GLU A 113 -0.06 31.84 -19.06
N LEU A 114 -0.60 32.35 -17.94
CA LEU A 114 -1.44 33.56 -17.93
C LEU A 114 -0.67 34.79 -18.43
N ARG A 115 0.60 34.96 -18.02
CA ARG A 115 1.44 36.06 -18.49
C ARG A 115 1.78 35.94 -19.97
N ALA A 116 2.10 34.75 -20.46
CA ALA A 116 2.36 34.51 -21.86
C ALA A 116 1.11 34.77 -22.72
N ALA A 117 -0.06 34.33 -22.25
CA ALA A 117 -1.33 34.62 -22.90
C ALA A 117 -1.63 36.13 -22.95
N ALA A 118 -1.32 36.88 -21.89
CA ALA A 118 -1.50 38.33 -21.86
C ALA A 118 -0.54 39.09 -22.80
N LEU A 119 0.62 38.52 -23.15
CA LEU A 119 1.55 39.11 -24.12
C LEU A 119 1.19 38.82 -25.59
N LEU A 120 0.30 37.86 -25.83
CA LEU A 120 -0.18 37.51 -27.17
C LEU A 120 -1.49 38.23 -27.56
N GLN A 121 -2.06 39.01 -26.63
CA GLN A 121 -3.20 39.92 -26.87
C GLN A 121 -2.70 41.32 -27.21
#